data_AF-A0A970NXM3-F1
#
_entry.id   AF-A0A970NXM3-F1
#
_cell.length_a   1.000
_cell.length_b   1.000
_cell.length_c   1.000
_cell.angle_alpha   90.00
_cell.angle_beta   90.00
_cell.angle_gamma   90.00
#
_symmetry.space_group_name_H-M   'P 1'
#
loop_
_entity.id
_entity.type
_entity.pdbx_description
1 polymer ?
#
loop_
_entity_poly.entity_id
_entity_poly.type
_entity_poly.pdbx_seq_one_letter_code
_entity_poly.pdbx_strand_id
1 'polypeptide(L)'
;MAYYLPINSTSLAHYFVCACIKPARYFNNKPKDIQDRFRNVLLLSTELGTKETDCCIELILTEDEEKTLSSCGKCFSLFASPLPISRVKKVYFQEQRQLEQTLSNINISAAFVPYSLAEVKGFSNVVCDASNGNDKQGTNDYSDQIEMFDRILGALALMKTAREPYMNYSENYASTLSFFNSTVKDNLERQNRKIVDKFFGLFERTGSFEKFMPYLEKPISKEDLDQIATDDKQEIKRSISKAIDFDKLSGMTYAFAILKSYGVGGEAATKKIDSLVSTNFKDLKDGMAEGIALYYGYNRGYSVFSNSYGTEETERQTVKYLLDSQLDYYTIESVYQFVFNKNTTSSRFPYIDEWCPKKNQHPKKKTDYMVLDTVFIGKKKPSVFSEEYFLGFLGEIKTFDFINVPLASLVEHIWNKVAEDTREEIEDAAETKVAETEAKWTANYNKAQAEIDSLKRQIEFQDGSILDLQKQNDTLTKELDLLKSNIGSPYAKVEEKAQLLHEPGAIYGPESKVQEGNDLPDEDQPLAAATSTVDGYPAGKKSGKTIKTKSSSSKTKGASKSTKKMTGKDIVEDVDKDVAENQSSMIENIAKSSTDKGECFSLFDQNE
;
A
#
# COMPACT_ATOMS: atom_id res chain seq x y z
N MET A 1 14.58 -3.28 26.21
CA MET A 1 13.70 -2.42 27.04
C MET A 1 12.55 -1.92 26.16
N ALA A 2 11.41 -1.45 26.68
CA ALA A 2 10.35 -0.90 25.82
C ALA A 2 10.57 0.61 25.60
N TYR A 3 10.53 1.05 24.34
CA TYR A 3 10.61 2.46 23.98
C TYR A 3 9.34 2.90 23.27
N TYR A 4 8.88 4.08 23.63
CA TYR A 4 7.62 4.63 23.18
C TYR A 4 7.84 5.98 22.51
N LEU A 5 7.24 6.19 21.34
CA LEU A 5 7.19 7.48 20.65
C LEU A 5 5.83 8.13 20.98
N PRO A 6 5.75 9.05 21.95
CA PRO A 6 4.52 9.77 22.25
C PRO A 6 4.21 10.76 21.12
N ILE A 7 2.96 10.74 20.61
CA ILE A 7 2.49 11.58 19.50
C ILE A 7 1.02 11.96 19.68
N ASN A 8 0.52 12.83 18.80
CA ASN A 8 -0.91 12.96 18.60
C ASN A 8 -1.37 11.98 17.51
N SER A 9 -2.57 11.42 17.64
CA SER A 9 -3.12 10.42 16.72
C SER A 9 -3.21 10.95 15.29
N THR A 10 -3.40 12.26 15.13
CA THR A 10 -3.41 12.97 13.84
C THR A 10 -2.08 12.90 13.10
N SER A 11 -0.96 12.67 13.80
CA SER A 11 0.36 12.50 13.21
C SER A 11 0.65 11.08 12.74
N LEU A 12 -0.10 10.07 13.20
CA LEU A 12 0.16 8.65 12.95
C LEU A 12 0.23 8.34 11.45
N ALA A 13 -0.70 8.91 10.68
CA ALA A 13 -0.78 8.73 9.23
C ALA A 13 0.54 9.09 8.52
N HIS A 14 1.22 10.15 8.97
CA HIS A 14 2.41 10.67 8.29
C HIS A 14 3.60 9.69 8.34
N TYR A 15 3.71 8.90 9.41
CA TYR A 15 4.75 7.88 9.53
C TYR A 15 4.46 6.66 8.65
N PHE A 16 3.23 6.16 8.68
CA PHE A 16 2.83 4.96 7.91
C PHE A 16 2.74 5.23 6.41
N VAL A 17 2.34 6.44 6.00
CA VAL A 17 2.28 6.84 4.58
C VAL A 17 3.63 6.70 3.90
N CYS A 18 4.74 7.06 4.57
CA CYS A 18 6.09 6.99 4.02
C CYS A 18 6.92 5.81 4.55
N ALA A 19 6.29 4.87 5.26
CA ALA A 19 6.94 3.71 5.89
C ALA A 19 8.15 4.06 6.80
N CYS A 20 8.23 5.29 7.28
CA CYS A 20 9.40 5.82 7.98
C CYS A 20 8.98 6.73 9.16
N ILE A 21 9.48 6.38 10.34
CA ILE A 21 9.43 7.17 11.57
C ILE A 21 10.65 8.08 11.58
N LYS A 22 10.44 9.36 11.34
CA LYS A 22 11.53 10.33 11.13
C LYS A 22 11.31 11.61 11.93
N PRO A 23 12.37 12.36 12.27
CA PRO A 23 12.26 13.63 12.98
C PRO A 23 11.34 14.64 12.28
N ALA A 24 10.75 15.55 13.07
CA ALA A 24 9.73 16.49 12.60
C ALA A 24 10.22 17.41 11.46
N ARG A 25 11.54 17.70 11.37
CA ARG A 25 12.11 18.51 10.28
C ARG A 25 11.89 17.94 8.88
N TYR A 26 11.68 16.62 8.76
CA TYR A 26 11.51 15.94 7.48
C TYR A 26 10.07 15.90 6.99
N PHE A 27 9.15 16.54 7.70
CA PHE A 27 7.76 16.68 7.29
C PHE A 27 7.45 18.13 6.91
N ASN A 28 6.83 18.31 5.75
CA ASN A 28 6.38 19.63 5.30
C ASN A 28 5.03 20.02 5.93
N ASN A 29 4.10 19.08 6.07
CA ASN A 29 2.69 19.35 6.40
C ASN A 29 2.14 18.47 7.55
N LYS A 30 3.00 17.99 8.47
CA LYS A 30 2.55 17.20 9.62
C LYS A 30 1.88 18.12 10.66
N PRO A 31 0.75 17.72 11.28
CA PRO A 31 0.22 18.40 12.47
C PRO A 31 1.28 18.53 13.57
N LYS A 32 1.24 19.65 14.30
CA LYS A 32 2.15 19.87 15.42
C LYS A 32 1.79 18.94 16.60
N ASP A 33 2.79 18.30 17.16
CA ASP A 33 2.70 17.49 18.37
C ASP A 33 3.97 17.65 19.23
N ILE A 34 4.13 16.78 20.24
CA ILE A 34 5.29 16.82 21.15
C ILE A 34 6.63 16.61 20.43
N GLN A 35 6.66 15.90 19.29
CA GLN A 35 7.89 15.66 18.51
C GLN A 35 8.38 16.96 17.85
N ASP A 36 7.51 17.93 17.60
CA ASP A 36 7.89 19.23 17.03
C ASP A 36 8.73 20.10 18.00
N ARG A 37 8.81 19.73 19.28
CA ARG A 37 9.75 20.34 20.25
C ARG A 37 11.20 19.95 20.00
N PHE A 38 11.43 18.80 19.35
CA PHE A 38 12.73 18.20 19.08
C PHE A 38 12.84 17.94 17.58
N ARG A 39 13.05 18.99 16.77
CA ARG A 39 12.83 18.89 15.32
C ARG A 39 13.85 18.00 14.61
N ASN A 40 15.05 17.85 15.18
CA ASN A 40 16.16 17.13 14.54
C ASN A 40 16.30 15.68 14.99
N VAL A 41 15.56 15.25 16.02
CA VAL A 41 15.66 13.92 16.62
C VAL A 41 14.26 13.37 16.94
N LEU A 42 14.15 12.07 17.23
CA LEU A 42 12.95 11.46 17.78
C LEU A 42 13.00 11.52 19.30
N LEU A 43 11.91 12.01 19.92
CA LEU A 43 11.73 11.95 21.37
C LEU A 43 11.09 10.61 21.73
N LEU A 44 11.85 9.77 22.43
CA LEU A 44 11.41 8.49 22.96
C LEU A 44 11.16 8.58 24.46
N SER A 45 10.27 7.73 24.96
CA SER A 45 9.89 7.59 26.36
C SER A 45 9.99 6.13 26.79
N THR A 46 10.40 5.89 28.04
CA THR A 46 10.30 4.57 28.67
C THR A 46 8.93 4.36 29.34
N GLU A 47 8.14 5.43 29.43
CA GLU A 47 6.77 5.44 29.94
C GLU A 47 5.77 5.46 28.78
N LEU A 48 4.64 4.77 28.94
CA LEU A 48 3.61 4.70 27.91
C LEU A 48 2.81 6.01 27.85
N GLY A 49 3.04 6.79 26.79
CA GLY A 49 2.36 8.06 26.56
C GLY A 49 2.73 9.17 27.55
N THR A 50 2.09 10.32 27.37
CA THR A 50 2.28 11.52 28.20
C THR A 50 0.94 12.19 28.48
N LYS A 51 0.95 13.20 29.36
CA LYS A 51 -0.23 14.04 29.62
C LYS A 51 -0.71 14.82 28.39
N GLU A 52 0.16 15.05 27.41
CA GLU A 52 -0.09 15.92 26.26
C GLU A 52 -0.35 15.17 24.95
N THR A 53 -0.46 13.83 25.02
CA THR A 53 -0.55 12.95 23.86
C THR A 53 -1.67 11.96 24.03
N ASP A 54 -2.27 11.57 22.92
CA ASP A 54 -3.42 10.67 22.86
C ASP A 54 -3.11 9.37 22.10
N CYS A 55 -1.94 9.31 21.45
CA CYS A 55 -1.41 8.14 20.75
C CYS A 55 0.06 7.90 21.09
N CYS A 56 0.49 6.65 21.09
CA CYS A 56 1.88 6.29 21.41
C CYS A 56 2.33 5.06 20.63
N ILE A 57 3.50 5.12 20.00
CA ILE A 57 4.02 4.01 19.18
C ILE A 57 5.11 3.27 19.96
N GLU A 58 4.95 1.97 20.21
CA GLU A 58 6.02 1.13 20.76
C GLU A 58 7.00 0.74 19.65
N LEU A 59 8.27 1.07 19.87
CA LEU A 59 9.37 0.88 18.93
C LEU A 59 10.39 -0.10 19.47
N ILE A 60 10.90 -0.92 18.54
CA ILE A 60 11.99 -1.84 18.82
C ILE A 60 13.30 -1.27 18.29
N LEU A 61 14.21 -1.02 19.22
CA LEU A 61 15.59 -0.65 18.96
C LEU A 61 16.49 -1.89 19.06
N THR A 62 17.54 -1.93 18.25
CA THR A 62 18.65 -2.86 18.41
C THR A 62 19.54 -2.45 19.57
N GLU A 63 20.35 -3.38 20.10
CA GLU A 63 21.31 -3.08 21.16
C GLU A 63 22.28 -1.96 20.79
N ASP A 64 22.68 -1.85 19.53
CA ASP A 64 23.57 -0.79 19.06
C ASP A 64 22.86 0.56 18.96
N GLU A 65 21.59 0.58 18.54
CA GLU A 65 20.76 1.79 18.54
C GLU A 65 20.50 2.29 19.97
N GLU A 66 20.22 1.39 20.92
CA GLU A 66 20.03 1.72 22.34
C GLU A 66 21.25 2.46 22.92
N LYS A 67 22.47 2.09 22.52
CA LYS A 67 23.73 2.75 22.96
C LYS A 67 23.87 4.19 22.45
N THR A 68 23.14 4.57 21.41
CA THR A 68 23.17 5.93 20.84
C THR A 68 22.18 6.90 21.50
N LEU A 69 21.30 6.39 22.38
CA LEU A 69 20.30 7.21 23.05
C LEU A 69 20.95 8.24 23.98
N SER A 70 20.44 9.47 23.92
CA SER A 70 20.86 10.54 24.81
C SER A 70 19.73 10.89 25.76
N SER A 71 19.97 10.81 27.07
CA SER A 71 18.95 11.08 28.08
C SER A 71 18.44 12.53 27.99
N CYS A 72 17.13 12.69 28.10
CA CYS A 72 16.43 13.98 28.14
C CYS A 72 15.48 14.01 29.33
N GLY A 73 16.04 13.99 30.54
CA GLY A 73 15.26 13.88 31.78
C GLY A 73 15.11 12.43 32.23
N LYS A 74 14.13 12.18 33.12
CA LYS A 74 14.05 10.89 33.84
C LYS A 74 13.60 9.71 32.98
N CYS A 75 12.55 9.91 32.18
CA CYS A 75 11.92 8.85 31.38
C CYS A 75 11.98 9.11 29.88
N PHE A 76 12.59 10.21 29.43
CA PHE A 76 12.71 10.52 28.01
C PHE A 76 14.15 10.41 27.53
N SER A 77 14.30 10.04 26.26
CA SER A 77 15.57 9.92 25.55
C SER A 77 15.41 10.47 24.13
N LEU A 78 16.51 10.96 23.57
CA LEU A 78 16.58 11.48 22.20
C LEU A 78 17.29 10.44 21.33
N PHE A 79 16.71 10.18 20.16
CA PHE A 79 17.24 9.26 19.16
C PHE A 79 17.39 9.98 17.81
N ALA A 80 18.61 10.05 17.29
CA ALA A 80 18.90 10.93 16.15
C ALA A 80 18.55 10.33 14.77
N SER A 81 18.41 9.01 14.66
CA SER A 81 18.17 8.34 13.37
C SER A 81 16.67 8.15 13.09
N PRO A 82 16.24 8.17 11.82
CA PRO A 82 14.97 7.60 11.41
C PRO A 82 14.90 6.10 11.71
N LEU A 83 13.68 5.54 11.77
CA LEU A 83 13.40 4.11 11.90
C LEU A 83 12.31 3.70 10.90
N PRO A 84 12.35 2.48 10.35
CA PRO A 84 11.29 2.00 9.48
C PRO A 84 10.05 1.59 10.29
N ILE A 85 8.86 1.61 9.67
CA ILE A 85 7.62 1.15 10.34
C ILE A 85 7.64 -0.36 10.66
N SER A 86 8.57 -1.14 10.10
CA SER A 86 8.84 -2.52 10.51
C SER A 86 9.30 -2.62 11.98
N ARG A 87 9.71 -1.52 12.63
CA ARG A 87 10.05 -1.48 14.06
C ARG A 87 8.86 -1.18 14.97
N VAL A 88 7.68 -0.92 14.40
CA VAL A 88 6.47 -0.69 15.20
C VAL A 88 5.92 -2.02 15.67
N LYS A 89 5.98 -2.23 16.98
CA LYS A 89 5.45 -3.44 17.62
C LYS A 89 3.98 -3.28 18.02
N LYS A 90 3.62 -2.11 18.54
CA LYS A 90 2.24 -1.76 18.92
C LYS A 90 1.99 -0.27 18.77
N VAL A 91 0.73 0.11 18.56
CA VAL A 91 0.24 1.48 18.60
C VAL A 91 -0.83 1.59 19.68
N TYR A 92 -0.60 2.44 20.66
CA TYR A 92 -1.48 2.64 21.80
C TYR A 92 -2.31 3.90 21.64
N PHE A 93 -3.56 3.84 22.10
CA PHE A 93 -4.49 4.96 22.16
C PHE A 93 -5.10 5.06 23.56
N GLN A 94 -5.46 6.27 23.98
CA GLN A 94 -6.16 6.48 25.26
C GLN A 94 -7.63 6.02 25.21
N GLU A 95 -8.28 6.21 24.06
CA GLU A 95 -9.72 5.96 23.91
C GLU A 95 -10.03 5.11 22.66
N GLN A 96 -11.01 4.21 22.79
CA GLN A 96 -11.46 3.33 21.71
C GLN A 96 -11.98 4.10 20.50
N ARG A 97 -12.76 5.16 20.72
CA ARG A 97 -13.31 6.00 19.65
C ARG A 97 -12.21 6.64 18.81
N GLN A 98 -11.16 7.11 19.47
CA GLN A 98 -10.03 7.72 18.78
C GLN A 98 -9.24 6.71 17.95
N LEU A 99 -9.02 5.50 18.48
CA LEU A 99 -8.42 4.40 17.74
C LEU A 99 -9.21 4.13 16.45
N GLU A 100 -10.51 3.90 16.56
CA GLU A 100 -11.37 3.56 15.41
C GLU A 100 -11.37 4.67 14.36
N GLN A 101 -11.55 5.92 14.77
CA GLN A 101 -11.56 7.05 13.85
C GLN A 101 -10.20 7.24 13.16
N THR A 102 -9.10 7.13 13.90
CA THR A 102 -7.75 7.33 13.37
C THR A 102 -7.40 6.21 12.38
N LEU A 103 -7.59 4.95 12.75
CA LEU A 103 -7.26 3.82 11.89
C LEU A 103 -8.16 3.73 10.67
N SER A 104 -9.47 3.98 10.81
CA SER A 104 -10.39 4.04 9.67
C SER A 104 -9.94 5.08 8.65
N ASN A 105 -9.63 6.31 9.10
CA ASN A 105 -9.18 7.38 8.21
C ASN A 105 -7.87 7.03 7.48
N ILE A 106 -6.92 6.38 8.15
CA ILE A 106 -5.65 5.97 7.53
C ILE A 106 -5.88 4.85 6.52
N ASN A 107 -6.66 3.83 6.91
CA ASN A 107 -6.86 2.60 6.13
C ASN A 107 -7.80 2.79 4.93
N ILE A 108 -8.58 3.87 4.88
CA ILE A 108 -9.42 4.18 3.73
C ILE A 108 -8.58 4.45 2.47
N SER A 109 -7.49 5.21 2.57
CA SER A 109 -6.75 5.66 1.38
C SER A 109 -5.25 5.90 1.55
N ALA A 110 -4.75 6.14 2.77
CA ALA A 110 -3.41 6.71 2.95
C ALA A 110 -2.33 5.65 3.17
N ALA A 111 -2.58 4.69 4.05
CA ALA A 111 -1.68 3.59 4.38
C ALA A 111 -2.47 2.39 4.92
N PHE A 112 -1.77 1.41 5.48
CA PHE A 112 -2.37 0.35 6.28
C PHE A 112 -1.75 0.32 7.67
N VAL A 113 -2.62 0.31 8.67
CA VAL A 113 -2.30 0.07 10.08
C VAL A 113 -3.26 -1.03 10.55
N PRO A 114 -2.79 -2.28 10.70
CA PRO A 114 -3.63 -3.37 11.18
C PRO A 114 -4.23 -3.05 12.55
N TYR A 115 -5.52 -3.35 12.74
CA TYR A 115 -6.14 -3.25 14.05
C TYR A 115 -5.47 -4.18 15.08
N SER A 116 -4.86 -5.29 14.64
CA SER A 116 -4.06 -6.18 15.49
C SER A 116 -2.80 -5.50 16.06
N LEU A 117 -2.31 -4.44 15.42
CA LEU A 117 -1.19 -3.63 15.90
C LEU A 117 -1.64 -2.61 16.96
N ALA A 118 -2.93 -2.30 17.05
CA ALA A 118 -3.45 -1.24 17.90
C ALA A 118 -4.09 -1.77 19.20
N GLU A 119 -3.98 -0.99 20.27
CA GLU A 119 -4.54 -1.34 21.58
C GLU A 119 -4.93 -0.07 22.36
N VAL A 120 -5.99 -0.15 23.18
CA VAL A 120 -6.36 0.94 24.09
C VAL A 120 -5.71 0.70 25.46
N LYS A 121 -4.96 1.70 25.95
CA LYS A 121 -4.35 1.68 27.28
C LYS A 121 -4.32 3.06 27.92
N GLY A 122 -4.37 3.09 29.25
CA GLY A 122 -4.15 4.31 30.02
C GLY A 122 -2.71 4.82 29.87
N PHE A 123 -2.55 6.14 29.74
CA PHE A 123 -1.24 6.77 29.57
C PHE A 123 -0.69 7.30 30.89
N SER A 124 0.63 7.39 30.97
CA SER A 124 1.34 7.99 32.09
C SER A 124 1.15 9.51 32.13
N ASN A 125 0.99 10.08 33.32
CA ASN A 125 0.87 11.52 33.55
C ASN A 125 2.23 12.24 33.57
N VAL A 126 3.18 11.80 32.74
CA VAL A 126 4.50 12.42 32.62
C VAL A 126 4.44 13.64 31.71
N VAL A 127 5.30 14.63 31.99
CA VAL A 127 5.45 15.86 31.22
C VAL A 127 6.89 15.96 30.74
N CYS A 128 7.09 16.26 29.46
CA CYS A 128 8.42 16.44 28.88
C CYS A 128 8.87 17.89 29.02
N ASP A 129 9.78 18.16 29.96
CA ASP A 129 10.44 19.45 30.08
C ASP A 129 11.53 19.61 29.02
N ALA A 130 11.23 20.39 27.98
CA ALA A 130 12.12 20.64 26.84
C ALA A 130 13.42 21.40 27.21
N SER A 131 13.53 21.93 28.43
CA SER A 131 14.68 22.70 28.92
C SER A 131 15.97 21.87 29.08
N ASN A 132 15.88 20.54 29.10
CA ASN A 132 17.02 19.66 29.39
C ASN A 132 17.61 18.94 28.16
N GLY A 133 16.98 19.04 26.98
CA GLY A 133 17.40 18.32 25.77
C GLY A 133 18.19 19.20 24.81
N ASN A 134 19.40 18.79 24.43
CA ASN A 134 20.19 19.48 23.41
C ASN A 134 19.83 18.94 22.02
N ASP A 135 18.83 19.53 21.34
CA ASP A 135 18.40 19.18 19.96
C ASP A 135 19.52 19.35 18.90
N LYS A 136 20.70 19.84 19.30
CA LYS A 136 21.90 19.91 18.46
C LYS A 136 22.55 18.56 18.17
N GLN A 137 22.17 17.47 18.83
CA GLN A 137 22.73 16.13 18.57
C GLN A 137 22.28 15.53 17.22
N GLY A 138 21.20 16.03 16.61
CA GLY A 138 20.70 15.58 15.30
C GLY A 138 21.35 16.29 14.10
N THR A 139 22.68 16.42 14.06
CA THR A 139 23.39 17.14 12.98
C THR A 139 23.49 16.35 11.67
N ASN A 140 23.37 15.02 11.73
CA ASN A 140 23.42 14.20 10.52
C ASN A 140 22.19 14.46 9.68
N ASP A 141 22.37 14.80 8.41
CA ASP A 141 21.26 14.90 7.48
C ASP A 141 21.01 13.54 6.82
N TYR A 142 19.79 13.03 7.00
CA TYR A 142 19.27 11.80 6.43
C TYR A 142 18.38 12.04 5.20
N SER A 143 18.34 13.25 4.63
CA SER A 143 17.46 13.57 3.48
C SER A 143 17.64 12.59 2.32
N ASP A 144 18.90 12.33 1.92
CA ASP A 144 19.22 11.43 0.81
C ASP A 144 18.82 9.98 1.11
N GLN A 145 19.04 9.51 2.34
CA GLN A 145 18.66 8.17 2.79
C GLN A 145 17.13 8.02 2.83
N ILE A 146 16.42 9.02 3.35
CA ILE A 146 14.96 9.02 3.40
C ILE A 146 14.40 8.99 1.97
N GLU A 147 14.96 9.78 1.06
CA GLU A 147 14.55 9.79 -0.34
C GLU A 147 14.83 8.45 -1.03
N MET A 148 16.04 7.90 -0.88
CA MET A 148 16.40 6.61 -1.47
C MET A 148 15.53 5.47 -0.95
N PHE A 149 15.26 5.45 0.36
CA PHE A 149 14.36 4.49 0.99
C PHE A 149 12.94 4.59 0.42
N ASP A 150 12.42 5.80 0.26
CA ASP A 150 11.11 6.04 -0.35
C ASP A 150 11.07 5.54 -1.80
N ARG A 151 12.12 5.80 -2.60
CA ARG A 151 12.23 5.35 -4.00
C ARG A 151 12.25 3.83 -4.11
N ILE A 152 13.12 3.15 -3.37
CA ILE A 152 13.25 1.69 -3.45
C ILE A 152 11.95 1.01 -2.99
N LEU A 153 11.33 1.46 -1.89
CA LEU A 153 10.04 0.92 -1.48
C LEU A 153 8.94 1.21 -2.50
N GLY A 154 8.95 2.38 -3.15
CA GLY A 154 7.99 2.70 -4.22
C GLY A 154 8.13 1.73 -5.38
N ALA A 155 9.38 1.42 -5.77
CA ALA A 155 9.71 0.47 -6.82
C ALA A 155 9.14 -0.92 -6.52
N LEU A 156 9.43 -1.47 -5.34
CA LEU A 156 8.93 -2.78 -4.92
C LEU A 156 7.39 -2.79 -4.78
N ALA A 157 6.82 -1.74 -4.18
CA ALA A 157 5.39 -1.61 -3.95
C ALA A 157 4.55 -1.58 -5.23
N LEU A 158 5.06 -0.97 -6.31
CA LEU A 158 4.41 -1.03 -7.62
C LEU A 158 4.74 -2.30 -8.39
N MET A 159 6.01 -2.75 -8.38
CA MET A 159 6.42 -3.97 -9.07
C MET A 159 5.55 -5.16 -8.66
N LYS A 160 5.17 -5.27 -7.38
CA LYS A 160 4.30 -6.37 -6.90
C LYS A 160 2.92 -6.41 -7.57
N THR A 161 2.43 -5.27 -8.08
CA THR A 161 1.10 -5.16 -8.72
C THR A 161 1.12 -5.51 -10.21
N ALA A 162 2.29 -5.50 -10.86
CA ALA A 162 2.47 -5.86 -12.27
C ALA A 162 2.48 -7.39 -12.45
N ARG A 163 1.36 -8.03 -12.12
CA ARG A 163 1.20 -9.48 -12.03
C ARG A 163 0.04 -9.99 -12.88
N GLU A 164 0.11 -11.25 -13.26
CA GLU A 164 -1.04 -11.93 -13.87
C GLU A 164 -2.20 -12.06 -12.86
N PRO A 165 -3.48 -12.12 -13.30
CA PRO A 165 -4.64 -12.10 -12.41
C PRO A 165 -4.68 -13.26 -11.42
N TYR A 166 -4.07 -14.39 -11.79
CA TYR A 166 -3.99 -15.58 -10.93
C TYR A 166 -2.81 -15.54 -9.95
N MET A 167 -1.84 -14.63 -10.15
CA MET A 167 -0.68 -14.49 -9.28
C MET A 167 -0.95 -13.46 -8.19
N ASN A 168 -0.30 -13.63 -7.04
CA ASN A 168 -0.36 -12.68 -5.93
C ASN A 168 0.85 -11.72 -5.87
N TYR A 169 1.91 -12.00 -6.62
CA TYR A 169 3.05 -11.08 -6.84
C TYR A 169 3.47 -11.17 -8.30
N SER A 170 4.24 -10.20 -8.77
CA SER A 170 4.86 -10.30 -10.08
C SER A 170 5.96 -11.37 -10.09
N GLU A 171 6.23 -11.91 -11.27
CA GLU A 171 7.12 -13.06 -11.48
C GLU A 171 8.50 -12.84 -10.86
N ASN A 172 9.05 -11.64 -11.00
CA ASN A 172 10.40 -11.30 -10.56
C ASN A 172 10.43 -10.61 -9.19
N TYR A 173 9.31 -10.42 -8.49
CA TYR A 173 9.29 -9.69 -7.21
C TYR A 173 10.21 -10.33 -6.18
N ALA A 174 10.11 -11.65 -5.99
CA ALA A 174 10.94 -12.36 -5.02
C ALA A 174 12.43 -12.33 -5.40
N SER A 175 12.74 -12.48 -6.70
CA SER A 175 14.11 -12.33 -7.22
C SER A 175 14.67 -10.94 -6.91
N THR A 176 13.91 -9.88 -7.21
CA THR A 176 14.28 -8.49 -6.88
C THR A 176 14.48 -8.29 -5.38
N LEU A 177 13.61 -8.84 -4.53
CA LEU A 177 13.74 -8.73 -3.08
C LEU A 177 14.96 -9.49 -2.54
N SER A 178 15.36 -10.59 -3.19
CA SER A 178 16.54 -11.38 -2.79
C SER A 178 17.86 -10.60 -2.86
N PHE A 179 17.89 -9.51 -3.64
CA PHE A 179 19.01 -8.57 -3.65
C PHE A 179 19.25 -7.96 -2.26
N PHE A 180 18.18 -7.58 -1.56
CA PHE A 180 18.28 -6.92 -0.26
C PHE A 180 18.40 -7.91 0.91
N ASN A 181 17.98 -9.17 0.72
CA ASN A 181 17.86 -10.14 1.80
C ASN A 181 18.31 -11.55 1.41
N SER A 182 19.36 -12.05 2.08
CA SER A 182 19.91 -13.38 1.87
C SER A 182 18.97 -14.51 2.30
N THR A 183 18.09 -14.28 3.29
CA THR A 183 17.09 -15.29 3.69
C THR A 183 16.08 -15.53 2.56
N VAL A 184 15.67 -14.45 1.88
CA VAL A 184 14.81 -14.54 0.68
C VAL A 184 15.53 -15.28 -0.44
N LYS A 185 16.81 -14.94 -0.68
CA LYS A 185 17.67 -15.64 -1.64
C LYS A 185 17.73 -17.14 -1.35
N ASP A 186 18.07 -17.52 -0.13
CA ASP A 186 18.14 -18.91 0.32
C ASP A 186 16.80 -19.65 0.14
N ASN A 187 15.66 -18.97 0.37
CA ASN A 187 14.33 -19.58 0.20
C ASN A 187 14.07 -19.94 -1.26
N LEU A 188 14.47 -19.07 -2.20
CA LEU A 188 14.37 -19.31 -3.63
C LEU A 188 15.29 -20.46 -4.07
N GLU A 189 16.55 -20.44 -3.65
CA GLU A 189 17.54 -21.44 -4.02
C GLU A 189 17.18 -22.84 -3.50
N ARG A 190 16.72 -22.96 -2.24
CA ARG A 190 16.27 -24.26 -1.67
C ARG A 190 15.08 -24.86 -2.40
N GLN A 191 14.28 -24.04 -3.09
CA GLN A 191 13.14 -24.46 -3.89
C GLN A 191 13.47 -24.52 -5.39
N ASN A 192 14.76 -24.52 -5.76
CA ASN A 192 15.26 -24.56 -7.14
C ASN A 192 14.66 -23.45 -8.04
N ARG A 193 14.42 -22.27 -7.48
CA ARG A 193 13.93 -21.11 -8.24
C ARG A 193 15.10 -20.34 -8.84
N LYS A 194 15.03 -20.06 -10.14
CA LYS A 194 15.98 -19.20 -10.84
C LYS A 194 15.83 -17.77 -10.31
N ILE A 195 16.92 -17.21 -9.78
CA ILE A 195 16.98 -15.79 -9.40
C ILE A 195 17.31 -15.00 -10.66
N VAL A 196 16.42 -14.08 -11.01
CA VAL A 196 16.58 -13.18 -12.15
C VAL A 196 17.10 -11.84 -11.64
N ASP A 197 18.31 -11.47 -12.06
CA ASP A 197 19.06 -10.30 -11.61
C ASP A 197 18.84 -9.05 -12.49
N LYS A 198 17.93 -9.13 -13.48
CA LYS A 198 17.66 -8.08 -14.48
C LYS A 198 17.44 -6.67 -13.93
N PHE A 199 17.00 -6.56 -12.66
CA PHE A 199 16.72 -5.29 -11.99
C PHE A 199 17.76 -4.89 -10.95
N PHE A 200 18.76 -5.71 -10.65
CA PHE A 200 19.72 -5.44 -9.57
C PHE A 200 20.55 -4.18 -9.86
N GLY A 201 20.90 -3.96 -11.13
CA GLY A 201 21.64 -2.77 -11.57
C GLY A 201 20.94 -1.44 -11.25
N LEU A 202 19.61 -1.42 -11.06
CA LEU A 202 18.89 -0.22 -10.60
C LEU A 202 19.33 0.21 -9.20
N PHE A 203 19.53 -0.76 -8.31
CA PHE A 203 19.86 -0.51 -6.90
C PHE A 203 21.37 -0.37 -6.68
N GLU A 204 22.17 -1.10 -7.46
CA GLU A 204 23.62 -0.92 -7.49
C GLU A 204 24.05 0.36 -8.22
N ARG A 205 23.15 0.94 -9.02
CA ARG A 205 23.42 2.08 -9.92
C ARG A 205 24.51 1.76 -10.95
N THR A 206 24.44 0.58 -11.53
CA THR A 206 25.46 0.02 -12.44
C THR A 206 24.87 -0.34 -13.81
N GLY A 207 25.76 -0.65 -14.76
CA GLY A 207 25.39 -1.14 -16.09
C GLY A 207 24.55 -0.11 -16.86
N SER A 208 23.50 -0.59 -17.54
CA SER A 208 22.63 0.27 -18.34
C SER A 208 21.89 1.31 -17.49
N PHE A 209 21.72 1.10 -16.18
CA PHE A 209 21.01 2.04 -15.31
C PHE A 209 21.81 3.29 -14.98
N GLU A 210 23.14 3.25 -15.01
CA GLU A 210 24.01 4.41 -14.72
C GLU A 210 23.66 5.62 -15.60
N LYS A 211 23.45 5.39 -16.91
CA LYS A 211 22.95 6.36 -17.91
C LYS A 211 21.63 7.01 -17.50
N PHE A 212 20.75 6.26 -16.83
CA PHE A 212 19.36 6.63 -16.59
C PHE A 212 19.08 7.16 -15.19
N MET A 213 19.98 6.94 -14.23
CA MET A 213 19.82 7.45 -12.85
C MET A 213 19.49 8.94 -12.78
N PRO A 214 20.13 9.85 -13.55
CA PRO A 214 19.82 11.28 -13.49
C PRO A 214 18.39 11.63 -13.92
N TYR A 215 17.73 10.76 -14.69
CA TYR A 215 16.34 10.93 -15.12
C TYR A 215 15.37 10.21 -14.18
N LEU A 216 15.75 9.04 -13.67
CA LEU A 216 14.95 8.28 -12.71
C LEU A 216 14.86 8.97 -11.36
N GLU A 217 15.85 9.78 -10.98
CA GLU A 217 15.89 10.46 -9.68
C GLU A 217 15.22 11.84 -9.68
N LYS A 218 14.50 12.21 -10.75
CA LYS A 218 13.77 13.49 -10.82
C LYS A 218 12.44 13.38 -11.57
N PRO A 219 11.50 14.32 -11.37
CA PRO A 219 10.35 14.43 -12.26
C PRO A 219 10.80 14.64 -13.71
N ILE A 220 10.36 13.77 -14.61
CA ILE A 220 10.77 13.81 -16.02
C ILE A 220 10.20 15.07 -16.69
N SER A 221 11.07 15.91 -17.23
CA SER A 221 10.68 17.07 -18.03
C SER A 221 10.41 16.68 -19.49
N LYS A 222 9.91 17.63 -20.29
CA LYS A 222 9.71 17.38 -21.73
C LYS A 222 11.07 17.25 -22.42
N GLU A 223 12.01 18.10 -22.01
CA GLU A 223 13.36 18.21 -22.54
C GLU A 223 14.15 16.93 -22.25
N ASP A 224 14.01 16.36 -21.04
CA ASP A 224 14.59 15.07 -20.69
C ASP A 224 14.11 13.96 -21.65
N LEU A 225 12.80 13.91 -21.90
CA LEU A 225 12.22 12.88 -22.76
C LEU A 225 12.64 13.07 -24.24
N ASP A 226 12.68 14.31 -24.73
CA ASP A 226 13.14 14.61 -26.08
C ASP A 226 14.64 14.26 -26.26
N GLN A 227 15.47 14.45 -25.23
CA GLN A 227 16.88 14.03 -25.23
C GLN A 227 17.02 12.50 -25.29
N ILE A 228 16.33 11.77 -24.42
CA ILE A 228 16.39 10.29 -24.38
C ILE A 228 15.95 9.70 -25.72
N ALA A 229 14.86 10.23 -26.31
CA ALA A 229 14.39 9.77 -27.61
C ALA A 229 15.41 10.07 -28.72
N THR A 230 16.09 11.21 -28.67
CA THR A 230 17.15 11.55 -29.63
C THR A 230 18.33 10.59 -29.52
N ASP A 231 18.77 10.28 -28.29
CA ASP A 231 19.88 9.35 -28.03
C ASP A 231 19.54 7.93 -28.50
N ASP A 232 18.29 7.50 -28.31
CA ASP A 232 17.79 6.20 -28.76
C ASP A 232 17.33 6.20 -30.24
N LYS A 233 17.49 7.33 -30.97
CA LYS A 233 17.09 7.52 -32.38
C LYS A 233 15.60 7.26 -32.66
N GLN A 234 14.73 7.68 -31.74
CA GLN A 234 13.27 7.56 -31.82
C GLN A 234 12.60 8.94 -31.94
N GLU A 235 11.43 8.99 -32.59
CA GLU A 235 10.65 10.23 -32.74
C GLU A 235 9.41 10.20 -31.85
N ILE A 236 9.24 11.22 -31.00
CA ILE A 236 8.06 11.34 -30.13
C ILE A 236 6.94 12.08 -30.85
N LYS A 237 5.90 11.34 -31.22
CA LYS A 237 4.67 11.93 -31.77
C LYS A 237 3.71 12.34 -30.67
N ARG A 238 3.14 13.54 -30.80
CA ARG A 238 2.21 14.12 -29.82
C ARG A 238 0.91 14.51 -30.50
N SER A 239 -0.20 14.20 -29.86
CA SER A 239 -1.52 14.64 -30.29
C SER A 239 -1.71 16.15 -30.02
N ILE A 240 -2.80 16.71 -30.55
CA ILE A 240 -3.23 18.09 -30.27
C ILE A 240 -3.44 18.31 -28.76
N SER A 241 -3.87 17.27 -28.03
CA SER A 241 -4.04 17.28 -26.56
C SER A 241 -2.73 17.08 -25.78
N LYS A 242 -1.56 17.07 -26.46
CA LYS A 242 -0.24 16.78 -25.90
C LYS A 242 -0.07 15.35 -25.36
N ALA A 243 -1.00 14.44 -25.67
CA ALA A 243 -0.84 13.03 -25.36
C ALA A 243 0.25 12.42 -26.26
N ILE A 244 1.09 11.55 -25.69
CA ILE A 244 2.15 10.86 -26.42
C ILE A 244 1.57 9.60 -27.06
N ASP A 245 1.90 9.39 -28.33
CA ASP A 245 1.68 8.12 -29.02
C ASP A 245 2.80 7.14 -28.66
N PHE A 246 2.44 6.02 -28.05
CA PHE A 246 3.41 5.04 -27.54
C PHE A 246 3.72 3.93 -28.54
N ASP A 247 2.98 3.80 -29.65
CA ASP A 247 3.04 2.63 -30.52
C ASP A 247 4.43 2.47 -31.16
N LYS A 248 5.04 3.60 -31.54
CA LYS A 248 6.36 3.64 -32.18
C LYS A 248 7.54 3.70 -31.22
N LEU A 249 7.28 3.83 -29.91
CA LEU A 249 8.34 3.94 -28.92
C LEU A 249 8.73 2.56 -28.40
N SER A 250 10.01 2.33 -28.13
CA SER A 250 10.51 1.09 -27.54
C SER A 250 11.55 1.36 -26.46
N GLY A 251 11.88 0.33 -25.68
CA GLY A 251 12.92 0.38 -24.67
C GLY A 251 12.71 1.45 -23.60
N MET A 252 13.79 2.15 -23.25
CA MET A 252 13.76 3.18 -22.20
C MET A 252 13.01 4.44 -22.65
N THR A 253 13.10 4.84 -23.91
CA THR A 253 12.26 5.94 -24.45
C THR A 253 10.77 5.68 -24.19
N TYR A 254 10.28 4.45 -24.42
CA TYR A 254 8.91 4.07 -24.10
C TYR A 254 8.63 4.16 -22.59
N ALA A 255 9.51 3.60 -21.75
CA ALA A 255 9.34 3.65 -20.30
C ALA A 255 9.25 5.10 -19.78
N PHE A 256 10.19 5.97 -20.15
CA PHE A 256 10.19 7.38 -19.74
C PHE A 256 8.98 8.15 -20.28
N ALA A 257 8.49 7.81 -21.47
CA ALA A 257 7.26 8.40 -22.00
C ALA A 257 6.04 8.05 -21.14
N ILE A 258 5.96 6.81 -20.62
CA ILE A 258 4.92 6.39 -19.67
C ILE A 258 5.07 7.15 -18.35
N LEU A 259 6.27 7.16 -17.73
CA LEU A 259 6.51 7.88 -16.47
C LEU A 259 6.20 9.38 -16.56
N LYS A 260 6.38 10.00 -17.74
CA LYS A 260 6.03 11.40 -18.01
C LYS A 260 4.53 11.64 -18.17
N SER A 261 3.82 10.68 -18.76
CA SER A 261 2.41 10.81 -19.17
C SER A 261 1.44 10.51 -18.02
N TYR A 262 1.81 9.61 -17.13
CA TYR A 262 0.99 9.20 -16.00
C TYR A 262 1.40 9.96 -14.75
N GLY A 263 0.47 10.71 -14.17
CA GLY A 263 0.67 11.44 -12.91
C GLY A 263 0.10 10.68 -11.72
N VAL A 264 0.68 10.93 -10.56
CA VAL A 264 0.26 10.35 -9.27
C VAL A 264 -0.26 11.44 -8.33
N GLY A 265 -1.26 11.10 -7.50
CA GLY A 265 -1.88 12.02 -6.55
C GLY A 265 -2.40 13.31 -7.23
N GLY A 266 -1.98 14.46 -6.71
CA GLY A 266 -2.38 15.78 -7.19
C GLY A 266 -1.70 16.24 -8.49
N GLU A 267 -0.79 15.45 -9.08
CA GLU A 267 -0.04 15.88 -10.27
C GLU A 267 -0.97 16.12 -11.49
N ALA A 268 -0.73 17.23 -12.17
CA ALA A 268 -1.37 17.56 -13.45
C ALA A 268 -0.64 16.81 -14.58
N ALA A 269 -1.20 15.68 -15.00
CA ALA A 269 -0.68 14.85 -16.08
C ALA A 269 -1.80 14.47 -17.07
N THR A 270 -1.42 13.96 -18.24
CA THR A 270 -2.38 13.59 -19.29
C THR A 270 -3.19 12.35 -18.92
N LYS A 271 -2.60 11.44 -18.13
CA LYS A 271 -3.23 10.23 -17.59
C LYS A 271 -2.94 10.10 -16.10
N LYS A 272 -3.71 9.25 -15.40
CA LYS A 272 -3.52 8.94 -13.96
C LYS A 272 -3.00 7.53 -13.78
N ILE A 273 -2.06 7.36 -12.86
CA ILE A 273 -1.43 6.06 -12.54
C ILE A 273 -2.47 5.00 -12.13
N ASP A 274 -3.61 5.43 -11.56
CA ASP A 274 -4.75 4.61 -11.18
C ASP A 274 -5.13 3.61 -12.28
N SER A 275 -5.18 4.08 -13.53
CA SER A 275 -5.55 3.24 -14.67
C SER A 275 -4.53 2.14 -15.01
N LEU A 276 -3.24 2.36 -14.75
CA LEU A 276 -2.22 1.32 -14.94
C LEU A 276 -2.24 0.32 -13.79
N VAL A 277 -2.35 0.82 -12.56
CA VAL A 277 -2.31 -0.05 -11.38
C VAL A 277 -3.55 -0.92 -11.33
N SER A 278 -4.75 -0.38 -11.62
CA SER A 278 -6.00 -1.16 -11.62
C SER A 278 -6.03 -2.27 -12.66
N THR A 279 -5.26 -2.14 -13.76
CA THR A 279 -5.15 -3.17 -14.80
C THR A 279 -3.89 -4.02 -14.68
N ASN A 280 -3.17 -3.97 -13.55
CA ASN A 280 -1.89 -4.65 -13.34
C ASN A 280 -0.85 -4.33 -14.44
N PHE A 281 -0.91 -3.13 -15.01
CA PHE A 281 -0.06 -2.66 -16.10
C PHE A 281 -0.21 -3.47 -17.41
N LYS A 282 -1.30 -4.23 -17.59
CA LYS A 282 -1.56 -5.09 -18.76
C LYS A 282 -1.78 -4.32 -20.06
N ASP A 283 -2.16 -3.05 -19.98
CA ASP A 283 -2.35 -2.20 -21.17
C ASP A 283 -1.02 -1.72 -21.78
N LEU A 284 0.11 -2.08 -21.18
CA LEU A 284 1.44 -1.78 -21.69
C LEU A 284 1.92 -2.87 -22.66
N LYS A 285 2.99 -2.59 -23.40
CA LYS A 285 3.61 -3.58 -24.29
C LYS A 285 4.04 -4.81 -23.49
N ASP A 286 3.87 -5.99 -24.09
CA ASP A 286 4.20 -7.28 -23.47
C ASP A 286 5.64 -7.29 -22.93
N GLY A 287 5.82 -7.87 -21.74
CA GLY A 287 7.11 -7.92 -21.06
C GLY A 287 7.56 -6.61 -20.38
N MET A 288 6.88 -5.48 -20.61
CA MET A 288 7.31 -4.18 -20.05
C MET A 288 6.67 -3.84 -18.69
N ALA A 289 5.61 -4.55 -18.29
CA ALA A 289 4.79 -4.22 -17.13
C ALA A 289 5.61 -4.12 -15.83
N GLU A 290 6.39 -5.16 -15.49
CA GLU A 290 7.22 -5.18 -14.27
C GLU A 290 8.26 -4.07 -14.25
N GLY A 291 8.99 -3.89 -15.37
CA GLY A 291 10.04 -2.88 -15.47
C GLY A 291 9.48 -1.48 -15.32
N ILE A 292 8.37 -1.17 -16.00
CA ILE A 292 7.74 0.15 -15.90
C ILE A 292 7.15 0.40 -14.52
N ALA A 293 6.51 -0.59 -13.90
CA ALA A 293 6.02 -0.47 -12.53
C ALA A 293 7.18 -0.19 -11.55
N LEU A 294 8.29 -0.92 -11.67
CA LEU A 294 9.50 -0.71 -10.89
C LEU A 294 10.08 0.69 -11.10
N TYR A 295 10.29 1.12 -12.34
CA TYR A 295 10.88 2.43 -12.66
C TYR A 295 9.97 3.59 -12.23
N TYR A 296 8.66 3.45 -12.40
CA TYR A 296 7.69 4.45 -11.97
C TYR A 296 7.71 4.58 -10.44
N GLY A 297 7.72 3.45 -9.73
CA GLY A 297 7.81 3.42 -8.27
C GLY A 297 9.10 4.05 -7.77
N TYR A 298 10.23 3.71 -8.39
CA TYR A 298 11.53 4.32 -8.09
C TYR A 298 11.57 5.82 -8.37
N ASN A 299 10.92 6.27 -9.45
CA ASN A 299 10.91 7.68 -9.83
C ASN A 299 10.11 8.56 -8.87
N ARG A 300 8.97 8.05 -8.39
CA ARG A 300 8.01 8.83 -7.59
C ARG A 300 8.15 8.65 -6.09
N GLY A 301 8.60 7.49 -5.63
CA GLY A 301 8.69 7.15 -4.22
C GLY A 301 7.40 6.58 -3.63
N TYR A 302 7.53 5.80 -2.56
CA TYR A 302 6.45 5.10 -1.88
C TYR A 302 5.40 6.04 -1.30
N SER A 303 5.83 7.17 -0.75
CA SER A 303 5.01 8.08 0.03
C SER A 303 3.86 8.72 -0.75
N VAL A 304 4.01 8.89 -2.06
CA VAL A 304 3.00 9.56 -2.91
C VAL A 304 1.84 8.66 -3.35
N PHE A 305 1.99 7.34 -3.23
CA PHE A 305 0.95 6.41 -3.62
C PHE A 305 -0.17 6.35 -2.58
N SER A 306 -1.39 6.12 -3.06
CA SER A 306 -2.49 5.66 -2.22
C SER A 306 -2.19 4.25 -1.69
N ASN A 307 -2.87 3.84 -0.63
CA ASN A 307 -2.70 2.48 -0.11
C ASN A 307 -3.11 1.39 -1.12
N SER A 308 -4.05 1.71 -2.00
CA SER A 308 -4.59 0.83 -3.02
C SER A 308 -5.30 1.62 -4.13
N TYR A 309 -5.53 0.96 -5.27
CA TYR A 309 -6.17 1.51 -6.46
C TYR A 309 -7.27 0.56 -6.97
N GLY A 310 -8.29 1.09 -7.63
CA GLY A 310 -9.46 0.33 -8.10
C GLY A 310 -10.72 0.65 -7.28
N THR A 311 -11.88 0.54 -7.92
CA THR A 311 -13.18 0.94 -7.35
C THR A 311 -13.96 -0.24 -6.76
N GLU A 312 -13.77 -1.44 -7.31
CA GLU A 312 -14.42 -2.66 -6.83
C GLU A 312 -13.47 -3.49 -5.98
N GLU A 313 -13.99 -4.14 -4.93
CA GLU A 313 -13.18 -4.94 -4.01
C GLU A 313 -12.43 -6.08 -4.71
N THR A 314 -13.01 -6.65 -5.77
CA THR A 314 -12.42 -7.69 -6.62
C THR A 314 -11.32 -7.19 -7.55
N GLU A 315 -11.30 -5.89 -7.86
CA GLU A 315 -10.31 -5.26 -8.76
C GLU A 315 -9.30 -4.40 -7.99
N ARG A 316 -9.49 -4.25 -6.68
CA ARG A 316 -8.67 -3.39 -5.81
C ARG A 316 -7.26 -3.94 -5.69
N GLN A 317 -6.30 -3.24 -6.30
CA GLN A 317 -4.89 -3.56 -6.19
C GLN A 317 -4.27 -2.87 -4.98
N THR A 318 -3.74 -3.69 -4.06
CA THR A 318 -3.04 -3.23 -2.86
C THR A 318 -1.61 -2.85 -3.21
N VAL A 319 -1.23 -1.58 -3.01
CA VAL A 319 0.12 -1.06 -3.30
C VAL A 319 0.96 -0.98 -2.02
N LYS A 320 0.42 -0.40 -0.96
CA LYS A 320 1.15 -0.30 0.31
C LYS A 320 1.21 -1.62 1.05
N TYR A 321 2.20 -1.78 1.93
CA TYR A 321 2.36 -2.98 2.75
C TYR A 321 1.31 -3.02 3.85
N LEU A 322 0.73 -4.18 4.09
CA LEU A 322 -0.37 -4.38 5.04
C LEU A 322 0.14 -4.50 6.47
N LEU A 323 1.40 -4.89 6.66
CA LEU A 323 2.01 -5.22 7.96
C LEU A 323 1.31 -6.40 8.66
N ASP A 324 0.86 -7.38 7.88
CA ASP A 324 0.15 -8.57 8.38
C ASP A 324 0.94 -9.87 8.14
N SER A 325 2.17 -9.79 7.65
CA SER A 325 3.05 -10.91 7.32
C SER A 325 4.51 -10.62 7.63
N GLN A 326 5.30 -11.66 7.88
CA GLN A 326 6.75 -11.54 8.03
C GLN A 326 7.38 -10.98 6.75
N LEU A 327 6.87 -11.34 5.57
CA LEU A 327 7.32 -10.80 4.29
C LEU A 327 7.23 -9.27 4.22
N ASP A 328 6.14 -8.65 4.67
CA ASP A 328 5.99 -7.20 4.67
C ASP A 328 7.05 -6.53 5.56
N TYR A 329 7.23 -7.04 6.78
CA TYR A 329 8.22 -6.54 7.73
C TYR A 329 9.64 -6.70 7.21
N TYR A 330 9.97 -7.87 6.65
CA TYR A 330 11.29 -8.13 6.07
C TYR A 330 11.57 -7.28 4.84
N THR A 331 10.55 -7.00 4.02
CA THR A 331 10.71 -6.14 2.85
C THR A 331 11.11 -4.72 3.27
N ILE A 332 10.35 -4.13 4.18
CA ILE A 332 10.61 -2.77 4.66
C ILE A 332 11.95 -2.70 5.40
N GLU A 333 12.22 -3.67 6.29
CA GLU A 333 13.44 -3.70 7.07
C GLU A 333 14.68 -3.90 6.19
N SER A 334 14.65 -4.79 5.19
CA SER A 334 15.82 -5.05 4.34
C SER A 334 16.19 -3.83 3.51
N VAL A 335 15.20 -3.08 3.00
CA VAL A 335 15.45 -1.82 2.31
C VAL A 335 16.00 -0.77 3.27
N TYR A 336 15.51 -0.70 4.50
CA TYR A 336 16.05 0.22 5.51
C TYR A 336 17.53 -0.09 5.81
N GLN A 337 17.86 -1.37 6.04
CA GLN A 337 19.24 -1.80 6.30
C GLN A 337 20.18 -1.52 5.12
N PHE A 338 19.69 -1.73 3.89
CA PHE A 338 20.42 -1.39 2.68
C PHE A 338 20.75 0.11 2.61
N VAL A 339 19.76 0.97 2.85
CA VAL A 339 19.91 2.42 2.65
C VAL A 339 20.60 3.12 3.84
N PHE A 340 20.16 2.86 5.06
CA PHE A 340 20.63 3.57 6.25
C PHE A 340 21.91 2.97 6.82
N ASN A 341 22.06 1.65 6.77
CA ASN A 341 23.20 0.94 7.37
C ASN A 341 24.20 0.43 6.34
N LYS A 342 23.96 0.68 5.03
CA LYS A 342 24.81 0.21 3.92
C LYS A 342 25.03 -1.31 3.95
N ASN A 343 24.08 -2.04 4.55
CA ASN A 343 24.15 -3.49 4.61
C ASN A 343 23.54 -4.05 3.32
N THR A 344 24.41 -4.40 2.38
CA THR A 344 24.01 -4.81 1.03
C THR A 344 23.29 -6.15 0.99
N THR A 345 23.42 -6.99 2.02
CA THR A 345 22.73 -8.30 2.10
C THR A 345 22.36 -8.59 3.55
N SER A 346 21.20 -8.07 3.97
CA SER A 346 20.65 -8.41 5.28
C SER A 346 20.23 -9.87 5.33
N SER A 347 20.23 -10.50 6.51
CA SER A 347 19.78 -11.89 6.66
C SER A 347 18.49 -11.95 7.46
N ARG A 348 18.53 -12.50 8.67
CA ARG A 348 17.40 -12.54 9.59
C ARG A 348 17.42 -11.30 10.48
N PHE A 349 16.25 -10.96 11.01
CA PHE A 349 16.06 -9.88 11.96
C PHE A 349 15.54 -10.44 13.29
N PRO A 350 16.41 -10.94 14.19
CA PRO A 350 15.98 -11.55 15.46
C PRO A 350 15.07 -10.63 16.28
N TYR A 351 15.38 -9.32 16.30
CA TYR A 351 14.59 -8.30 17.00
C TYR A 351 13.20 -8.05 16.38
N ILE A 352 12.89 -8.60 15.21
CA ILE A 352 11.55 -8.60 14.58
C ILE A 352 10.89 -9.99 14.67
N ASP A 353 11.67 -11.05 14.44
CA ASP A 353 11.21 -12.45 14.35
C ASP A 353 10.44 -12.94 15.58
N GLU A 354 10.70 -12.33 16.74
CA GLU A 354 10.08 -12.68 18.03
C GLU A 354 8.61 -12.27 18.15
N TRP A 355 8.16 -11.25 17.42
CA TRP A 355 6.84 -10.66 17.64
C TRP A 355 6.08 -10.29 16.35
N CYS A 356 6.74 -10.20 15.20
CA CYS A 356 6.06 -9.82 13.97
C CYS A 356 4.96 -10.84 13.60
N PRO A 357 3.87 -10.38 12.95
CA PRO A 357 2.85 -11.28 12.43
C PRO A 357 3.46 -12.33 11.50
N LYS A 358 2.95 -13.56 11.59
CA LYS A 358 3.33 -14.67 10.71
C LYS A 358 2.09 -15.28 10.11
N LYS A 359 2.11 -15.50 8.80
CA LYS A 359 1.06 -16.22 8.08
C LYS A 359 1.35 -17.72 8.09
N ASN A 360 0.32 -18.50 8.40
CA ASN A 360 0.38 -19.95 8.29
C ASN A 360 -0.10 -20.34 6.90
N GLN A 361 0.78 -20.24 5.90
CA GLN A 361 0.47 -20.59 4.52
C GLN A 361 1.35 -21.76 4.06
N HIS A 362 0.81 -22.54 3.12
CA HIS A 362 1.50 -23.64 2.49
C HIS A 362 1.24 -23.61 0.97
N PRO A 363 2.25 -23.90 0.13
CA PRO A 363 2.06 -24.02 -1.31
C PRO A 363 0.97 -25.04 -1.60
N LYS A 364 -0.02 -24.66 -2.41
CA LYS A 364 -1.09 -25.58 -2.82
C LYS A 364 -0.68 -26.33 -4.09
N LYS A 365 -0.02 -25.63 -5.02
CA LYS A 365 0.43 -26.19 -6.31
C LYS A 365 1.92 -26.43 -6.33
N LYS A 366 2.36 -27.31 -7.24
CA LYS A 366 3.79 -27.57 -7.50
C LYS A 366 4.52 -26.33 -8.04
N THR A 367 3.80 -25.47 -8.76
CA THR A 367 4.34 -24.20 -9.27
C THR A 367 4.40 -23.10 -8.21
N ASP A 368 3.71 -23.25 -7.07
CA ASP A 368 3.79 -22.29 -5.96
C ASP A 368 5.11 -22.46 -5.19
N TYR A 369 5.51 -21.44 -4.44
CA TYR A 369 6.70 -21.50 -3.58
C TYR A 369 6.57 -20.60 -2.36
N MET A 370 7.34 -20.90 -1.32
CA MET A 370 7.37 -20.08 -0.10
C MET A 370 8.47 -19.03 -0.15
N VAL A 371 8.18 -17.82 0.30
CA VAL A 371 9.18 -16.83 0.70
C VAL A 371 8.81 -16.35 2.09
N LEU A 372 9.67 -16.64 3.07
CA LEU A 372 9.39 -16.44 4.49
C LEU A 372 8.10 -17.17 4.89
N ASP A 373 7.07 -16.43 5.26
CA ASP A 373 5.76 -16.93 5.70
C ASP A 373 4.68 -16.84 4.61
N THR A 374 5.03 -16.41 3.40
CA THR A 374 4.07 -16.10 2.34
C THR A 374 4.25 -17.04 1.14
N VAL A 375 3.14 -17.62 0.67
CA VAL A 375 3.10 -18.40 -0.57
C VAL A 375 3.07 -17.45 -1.76
N PHE A 376 3.98 -17.64 -2.72
CA PHE A 376 3.97 -17.02 -4.04
C PHE A 376 3.31 -17.97 -5.02
N ILE A 377 2.26 -17.50 -5.68
CA ILE A 377 1.56 -18.27 -6.71
C ILE A 377 2.40 -18.21 -7.98
N GLY A 378 2.88 -19.38 -8.43
CA GLY A 378 3.78 -19.46 -9.58
C GLY A 378 3.08 -19.25 -10.92
N LYS A 379 3.89 -18.99 -11.94
CA LYS A 379 3.42 -18.97 -13.34
C LYS A 379 2.82 -20.33 -13.69
N LYS A 380 1.67 -20.32 -14.38
CA LYS A 380 1.08 -21.55 -14.91
C LYS A 380 2.04 -22.16 -15.92
N LYS A 381 2.14 -23.50 -15.94
CA LYS A 381 2.79 -24.18 -17.05
C LYS A 381 2.05 -23.84 -18.36
N PRO A 382 2.76 -23.75 -19.50
CA PRO A 382 2.11 -23.65 -20.79
C PRO A 382 1.11 -24.79 -20.95
N SER A 383 -0.08 -24.52 -21.50
CA SER A 383 -1.07 -25.57 -21.73
C SER A 383 -0.48 -26.64 -22.65
N VAL A 384 -0.72 -27.91 -22.35
CA VAL A 384 -0.18 -29.00 -23.16
C VAL A 384 -0.68 -28.83 -24.59
N PHE A 385 0.23 -29.05 -25.53
CA PHE A 385 0.03 -28.83 -26.97
C PHE A 385 -0.09 -27.36 -27.43
N SER A 386 0.14 -26.37 -26.57
CA SER A 386 0.37 -25.00 -27.02
C SER A 386 1.70 -24.85 -27.78
N GLU A 387 1.81 -23.80 -28.59
CA GLU A 387 3.06 -23.47 -29.28
C GLU A 387 4.22 -23.29 -28.28
N GLU A 388 3.99 -22.60 -27.16
CA GLU A 388 4.95 -22.42 -26.08
C GLU A 388 5.36 -23.74 -25.43
N TYR A 389 4.40 -24.63 -25.16
CA TYR A 389 4.68 -25.99 -24.66
C TYR A 389 5.58 -26.75 -25.63
N PHE A 390 5.26 -26.74 -26.92
CA PHE A 390 6.04 -27.44 -27.93
C PHE A 390 7.44 -26.85 -28.10
N LEU A 391 7.60 -25.53 -28.06
CA LEU A 391 8.91 -24.88 -28.13
C LEU A 391 9.80 -25.28 -26.95
N GLY A 392 9.27 -25.27 -25.73
CA GLY A 392 10.00 -25.74 -24.54
C GLY A 392 10.33 -27.23 -24.61
N PHE A 393 9.35 -28.05 -24.99
CA PHE A 393 9.49 -29.49 -25.13
C PHE A 393 10.53 -29.89 -26.20
N LEU A 394 10.58 -29.16 -27.33
CA LEU A 394 11.60 -29.35 -28.36
C LEU A 394 13.01 -29.00 -27.86
N GLY A 395 13.12 -28.01 -26.97
CA GLY A 395 14.37 -27.68 -26.28
C GLY A 395 14.88 -28.86 -25.43
N GLU A 396 14.00 -29.49 -24.66
CA GLU A 396 14.33 -30.67 -23.86
C GLU A 396 14.74 -31.87 -24.75
N ILE A 397 14.01 -32.12 -25.84
CA ILE A 397 14.31 -33.21 -26.79
C ILE A 397 15.67 -33.03 -27.48
N LYS A 398 16.12 -31.79 -27.73
CA LYS A 398 17.44 -31.55 -28.34
C LYS A 398 18.62 -32.05 -27.49
N THR A 399 18.42 -32.22 -26.19
CA THR A 399 19.45 -32.74 -25.27
C THR A 399 19.51 -34.27 -25.24
N PHE A 400 18.59 -34.95 -25.92
CA PHE A 400 18.51 -36.41 -25.94
C PHE A 400 19.62 -37.01 -26.80
N ASP A 401 20.24 -38.09 -26.32
CA ASP A 401 21.32 -38.77 -27.05
C ASP A 401 20.74 -39.70 -28.13
N PHE A 402 20.48 -39.13 -29.31
CA PHE A 402 19.96 -39.84 -30.47
C PHE A 402 20.91 -40.92 -31.03
N ILE A 403 22.17 -40.93 -30.61
CA ILE A 403 23.18 -41.87 -31.13
C ILE A 403 23.12 -43.18 -30.35
N ASN A 404 22.90 -43.11 -29.04
CA ASN A 404 23.01 -44.27 -28.15
C ASN A 404 21.66 -44.81 -27.65
N VAL A 405 20.55 -44.13 -27.91
CA VAL A 405 19.24 -44.48 -27.35
C VAL A 405 18.25 -44.90 -28.45
N PRO A 406 17.55 -46.05 -28.32
CA PRO A 406 16.55 -46.48 -29.28
C PRO A 406 15.43 -45.47 -29.51
N LEU A 407 14.94 -45.37 -30.75
CA LEU A 407 13.81 -44.50 -31.10
C LEU A 407 12.55 -44.83 -30.29
N ALA A 408 12.33 -46.11 -29.98
CA ALA A 408 11.19 -46.56 -29.17
C ALA A 408 11.21 -45.96 -27.75
N SER A 409 12.38 -45.88 -27.12
CA SER A 409 12.51 -45.26 -25.78
C SER A 409 12.34 -43.74 -25.82
N LEU A 410 12.68 -43.08 -26.93
CA LEU A 410 12.36 -41.66 -27.12
C LEU A 410 10.84 -41.45 -27.23
N VAL A 411 10.16 -42.27 -28.03
CA VAL A 411 8.70 -42.20 -28.19
C VAL A 411 7.99 -42.47 -26.87
N GLU A 412 8.45 -43.47 -26.10
CA GLU A 412 7.90 -43.77 -24.78
C GLU A 412 8.14 -42.64 -23.77
N HIS A 413 9.33 -42.04 -23.79
CA HIS A 413 9.64 -40.88 -22.94
C HIS A 413 8.76 -39.67 -23.29
N ILE A 414 8.60 -39.37 -24.58
CA ILE A 414 7.70 -38.31 -25.07
C ILE A 414 6.27 -38.57 -24.63
N TRP A 415 5.77 -39.80 -24.84
CA TRP A 415 4.41 -40.18 -24.48
C TRP A 415 4.15 -40.04 -22.99
N ASN A 416 5.05 -40.57 -22.15
CA ASN A 416 4.93 -40.50 -20.71
C ASN A 416 4.99 -39.04 -20.20
N LYS A 417 5.89 -38.22 -20.77
CA LYS A 417 6.00 -36.80 -20.40
C LYS A 417 4.74 -36.01 -20.76
N VAL A 418 4.25 -36.16 -21.99
CA VAL A 418 3.01 -35.51 -22.45
C VAL A 418 1.81 -35.99 -21.62
N ALA A 419 1.71 -37.28 -21.32
CA ALA A 419 0.63 -37.83 -20.51
C ALA A 419 0.69 -37.31 -19.05
N GLU A 420 1.89 -37.21 -18.48
CA GLU A 420 2.10 -36.65 -17.14
C GLU A 420 1.76 -35.15 -17.11
N ASP A 421 2.24 -34.36 -18.06
CA ASP A 421 1.93 -32.93 -18.15
C ASP A 421 0.44 -32.69 -18.42
N THR A 422 -0.22 -33.55 -19.22
CA THR A 422 -1.68 -33.46 -19.46
C THR A 422 -2.46 -33.76 -18.18
N ARG A 423 -2.03 -34.76 -17.42
CA ARG A 423 -2.64 -35.09 -16.12
C ARG A 423 -2.45 -33.94 -15.14
N GLU A 424 -1.26 -33.36 -15.07
CA GLU A 424 -0.95 -32.21 -14.22
C GLU A 424 -1.78 -30.98 -14.61
N GLU A 425 -1.97 -30.70 -15.91
CA GLU A 425 -2.83 -29.60 -16.36
C GLU A 425 -4.31 -29.80 -15.96
N ILE A 426 -4.82 -31.03 -16.05
CA ILE A 426 -6.19 -31.35 -15.62
C ILE A 426 -6.34 -31.21 -14.10
N GLU A 427 -5.37 -31.69 -13.33
CA GLU A 427 -5.32 -31.54 -11.87
C GLU A 427 -5.25 -30.05 -11.48
N ASP A 428 -4.36 -29.27 -12.09
CA ASP A 428 -4.23 -27.82 -11.88
C ASP A 428 -5.53 -27.07 -12.23
N ALA A 429 -6.22 -27.46 -13.31
CA ALA A 429 -7.48 -26.86 -13.71
C ALA A 429 -8.60 -27.18 -12.71
N ALA A 430 -8.64 -28.41 -12.19
CA ALA A 430 -9.57 -28.82 -11.15
C ALA A 430 -9.29 -28.07 -9.83
N GLU A 431 -8.03 -28.01 -9.39
CA GLU A 431 -7.61 -27.26 -8.20
C GLU A 431 -7.91 -25.76 -8.33
N THR A 432 -7.71 -25.18 -9.53
CA THR A 432 -8.04 -23.76 -9.77
C THR A 432 -9.54 -23.52 -9.60
N LYS A 433 -10.39 -24.40 -10.15
CA LYS A 433 -11.85 -24.30 -9.94
C LYS A 433 -12.23 -24.45 -8.46
N VAL A 434 -11.59 -25.37 -7.75
CA VAL A 434 -11.79 -25.53 -6.30
C VAL A 434 -11.38 -24.25 -5.57
N ALA A 435 -10.19 -23.71 -5.85
CA ALA A 435 -9.69 -22.49 -5.23
C ALA A 435 -10.56 -21.25 -5.54
N GLU A 436 -11.04 -21.10 -6.78
CA GLU A 436 -11.99 -20.04 -7.13
C GLU A 436 -13.30 -20.15 -6.37
N THR A 437 -13.78 -21.39 -6.17
CA THR A 437 -14.99 -21.66 -5.41
C THR A 437 -14.79 -21.38 -3.92
N GLU A 438 -13.65 -21.82 -3.35
CA GLU A 438 -13.22 -21.48 -1.98
C GLU A 438 -13.13 -19.97 -1.79
N ALA A 439 -12.45 -19.25 -2.69
CA ALA A 439 -12.28 -17.80 -2.60
C ALA A 439 -13.63 -17.06 -2.65
N LYS A 440 -14.54 -17.46 -3.54
CA LYS A 440 -15.91 -16.93 -3.57
C LYS A 440 -16.65 -17.19 -2.26
N TRP A 441 -16.52 -18.40 -1.72
CA TRP A 441 -17.15 -18.75 -0.46
C TRP A 441 -16.58 -17.95 0.72
N THR A 442 -15.26 -17.82 0.81
CA THR A 442 -14.58 -17.04 1.86
C THR A 442 -14.92 -15.54 1.76
N ALA A 443 -14.99 -14.97 0.55
CA ALA A 443 -15.40 -13.58 0.37
C ALA A 443 -16.83 -13.34 0.86
N ASN A 444 -17.76 -14.23 0.51
CA ASN A 444 -19.14 -14.18 1.00
C ASN A 444 -19.21 -14.35 2.52
N TYR A 445 -18.42 -15.26 3.09
CA TYR A 445 -18.34 -15.47 4.53
C TYR A 445 -17.82 -14.21 5.25
N ASN A 446 -16.73 -13.60 4.78
CA ASN A 446 -16.16 -12.39 5.37
C ASN A 446 -17.13 -11.21 5.29
N LYS A 447 -17.86 -11.07 4.17
CA LYS A 447 -18.90 -10.05 4.03
C LYS A 447 -20.02 -10.24 5.05
N ALA A 448 -20.51 -11.47 5.21
CA ALA A 448 -21.52 -11.79 6.21
C ALA A 448 -21.00 -11.55 7.64
N GLN A 449 -19.73 -11.89 7.91
CA GLN A 449 -19.11 -11.65 9.21
C GLN A 449 -18.99 -10.16 9.52
N ALA A 450 -18.57 -9.34 8.54
CA ALA A 450 -18.50 -7.89 8.70
C ALA A 450 -19.88 -7.26 8.96
N GLU A 451 -20.93 -7.79 8.33
CA GLU A 451 -22.31 -7.37 8.57
C GLU A 451 -22.76 -7.74 9.99
N ILE A 452 -22.46 -8.97 10.45
CA ILE A 452 -22.69 -9.41 11.83
C ILE A 452 -21.98 -8.48 12.84
N ASP A 453 -20.72 -8.16 12.60
CA ASP A 453 -19.94 -7.32 13.52
C ASP A 453 -20.45 -5.87 13.53
N SER A 454 -20.89 -5.35 12.38
CA SER A 454 -21.57 -4.05 12.29
C SER A 454 -22.87 -4.05 13.09
N LEU A 455 -23.68 -5.10 12.96
CA LEU A 455 -24.94 -5.24 13.71
C LEU A 455 -24.69 -5.36 15.21
N LYS A 456 -23.68 -6.11 15.64
CA LYS A 456 -23.29 -6.20 17.05
C LYS A 456 -22.89 -4.85 17.63
N ARG A 457 -22.08 -4.07 16.92
CA ARG A 457 -21.70 -2.70 17.35
C ARG A 457 -22.93 -1.78 17.43
N GLN A 458 -23.88 -1.93 16.52
CA GLN A 458 -25.13 -1.17 16.55
C GLN A 458 -25.99 -1.53 17.76
N ILE A 459 -26.05 -2.82 18.12
CA ILE A 459 -26.73 -3.30 19.33
C ILE A 459 -26.06 -2.72 20.58
N GLU A 460 -24.73 -2.81 20.69
CA GLU A 460 -23.99 -2.26 21.83
C GLU A 460 -24.23 -0.74 22.00
N PHE A 461 -24.27 0.00 20.89
CA PHE A 461 -24.58 1.43 20.91
C PHE A 461 -26.02 1.72 21.36
N GLN A 462 -26.98 0.91 20.91
CA GLN A 462 -28.38 1.02 21.33
C GLN A 462 -28.55 0.68 22.81
N ASP A 463 -27.89 -0.37 23.30
CA ASP A 463 -27.90 -0.76 24.71
C ASP A 463 -27.34 0.36 25.60
N GLY A 464 -26.23 0.99 25.19
CA GLY A 464 -25.70 2.17 25.88
C GLY A 464 -26.70 3.33 25.94
N SER A 465 -27.40 3.59 24.84
CA SER A 465 -28.43 4.63 24.77
C SER A 465 -29.64 4.33 25.67
N ILE A 466 -30.06 3.06 25.73
CA ILE A 466 -31.12 2.60 26.64
C ILE A 466 -30.71 2.81 28.09
N LEU A 467 -29.46 2.50 28.43
CA LEU A 467 -28.93 2.62 29.79
C LEU A 467 -28.90 4.09 30.25
N ASP A 468 -28.55 5.02 29.36
CA ASP A 468 -28.59 6.46 29.64
C ASP A 468 -30.02 6.99 29.77
N LEU A 469 -30.95 6.53 28.92
CA LEU A 469 -32.38 6.86 29.05
C LEU A 469 -32.99 6.34 30.36
N GLN A 470 -32.60 5.14 30.80
CA GLN A 470 -33.02 4.58 32.09
C GLN A 470 -32.55 5.45 33.26
N LYS A 471 -31.27 5.89 33.26
CA LYS A 471 -30.76 6.82 34.27
C LYS A 471 -31.50 8.16 34.29
N GLN A 472 -31.85 8.70 33.12
CA GLN A 472 -32.64 9.93 33.03
C GLN A 472 -34.05 9.72 33.59
N ASN A 473 -34.72 8.62 33.26
CA ASN A 473 -36.04 8.28 33.81
C ASN A 473 -36.00 8.10 35.33
N ASP A 474 -34.99 7.44 35.87
CA ASP A 474 -34.81 7.27 37.33
C ASP A 474 -34.62 8.63 38.03
N THR A 475 -33.89 9.54 37.38
CA THR A 475 -33.66 10.90 37.90
C THR A 475 -34.96 11.70 37.90
N LEU A 476 -35.70 11.68 36.78
CA LEU A 476 -37.00 12.36 36.65
C LEU A 476 -38.04 11.79 37.62
N THR A 477 -38.03 10.48 37.87
CA THR A 477 -38.94 9.85 38.83
C THR A 477 -38.64 10.29 40.26
N LYS A 478 -37.35 10.37 40.64
CA LYS A 478 -36.95 10.93 41.94
C LYS A 478 -37.34 12.41 42.09
N GLU A 479 -37.20 13.21 41.03
CA GLU A 479 -37.63 14.61 41.03
C GLU A 479 -39.16 14.73 41.16
N LEU A 480 -39.92 13.89 40.47
CA LEU A 480 -41.38 13.81 40.60
C LEU A 480 -41.83 13.44 42.00
N ASP A 481 -41.17 12.48 42.65
CA ASP A 481 -41.49 12.07 44.02
C ASP A 481 -41.16 13.19 45.03
N LEU A 482 -40.07 13.93 44.81
CA LEU A 482 -39.71 15.12 45.59
C LEU A 482 -40.72 16.26 45.41
N LEU A 483 -41.21 16.47 44.18
CA LEU A 483 -42.28 17.44 43.88
C LEU A 483 -43.60 17.03 44.53
N LYS A 484 -43.97 15.75 44.48
CA LYS A 484 -45.16 15.21 45.16
C LYS A 484 -45.06 15.32 46.68
N SER A 485 -43.87 15.18 47.26
CA SER A 485 -43.68 15.37 48.72
C SER A 485 -43.68 16.85 49.13
N ASN A 486 -43.19 17.74 48.27
CA ASN A 486 -43.17 19.19 48.53
C ASN A 486 -44.53 19.86 48.27
N ILE A 487 -45.34 19.30 47.37
CA ILE A 487 -46.74 19.68 47.20
C ILE A 487 -47.55 18.93 48.27
N GLY A 488 -47.62 19.49 49.47
CA GLY A 488 -48.57 19.05 50.48
C GLY A 488 -49.97 18.93 49.87
N SER A 489 -50.57 17.74 50.01
CA SER A 489 -51.97 17.41 49.66
C SER A 489 -52.91 18.62 49.75
N PRO A 490 -53.57 18.99 48.63
CA PRO A 490 -54.88 18.43 48.38
C PRO A 490 -55.20 18.26 46.88
N TYR A 491 -54.74 17.19 46.24
CA TYR A 491 -55.34 16.69 44.99
C TYR A 491 -55.25 15.15 44.93
N ALA A 492 -55.64 14.47 46.02
CA ALA A 492 -55.85 13.03 46.04
C ALA A 492 -57.22 12.60 45.45
N LYS A 493 -57.76 13.34 44.46
CA LYS A 493 -59.12 13.13 43.94
C LYS A 493 -59.29 13.44 42.45
N VAL A 494 -58.37 13.03 41.58
CA VAL A 494 -58.68 12.80 40.16
C VAL A 494 -57.75 11.68 39.68
N GLU A 495 -58.26 10.75 38.87
CA GLU A 495 -57.59 9.55 38.32
C GLU A 495 -57.66 8.26 39.14
N GLU A 496 -58.78 8.06 39.84
CA GLU A 496 -59.34 6.71 40.02
C GLU A 496 -60.64 6.62 39.21
N LYS A 497 -60.52 6.51 37.88
CA LYS A 497 -61.62 6.10 37.00
C LYS A 497 -61.14 5.74 35.58
N ALA A 498 -60.43 4.63 35.45
CA ALA A 498 -60.35 3.88 34.19
C ALA A 498 -60.06 2.39 34.45
N GLN A 499 -60.87 1.76 35.30
CA GLN A 499 -61.08 0.32 35.22
C GLN A 499 -62.52 0.10 34.76
N LEU A 500 -62.66 -0.34 33.52
CA LEU A 500 -63.76 -1.18 33.02
C LEU A 500 -63.39 -1.59 31.59
N LEU A 501 -62.77 -2.77 31.45
CA LEU A 501 -63.14 -3.81 30.49
C LEU A 501 -62.09 -4.93 30.50
N HIS A 502 -62.41 -5.99 31.26
CA HIS A 502 -62.14 -7.41 31.03
C HIS A 502 -60.84 -7.86 30.32
N GLU A 503 -59.99 -8.58 31.07
CA GLU A 503 -59.24 -9.72 30.53
C GLU A 503 -60.17 -10.94 30.30
N PRO A 504 -59.71 -11.89 29.47
CA PRO A 504 -59.38 -13.17 30.08
C PRO A 504 -57.98 -13.67 29.67
N GLY A 505 -57.25 -14.18 30.67
CA GLY A 505 -55.89 -14.69 30.53
C GLY A 505 -55.78 -16.09 29.92
N ALA A 506 -54.53 -16.51 29.73
CA ALA A 506 -54.17 -17.91 29.57
C ALA A 506 -52.77 -18.17 30.12
N ILE A 507 -52.74 -19.14 31.03
CA ILE A 507 -51.60 -19.78 31.67
C ILE A 507 -50.92 -20.72 30.65
N TYR A 508 -49.59 -20.73 30.59
CA TYR A 508 -48.86 -21.81 29.92
C TYR A 508 -48.03 -22.61 30.92
N GLY A 509 -48.45 -23.86 31.12
CA GLY A 509 -47.67 -24.99 31.63
C GLY A 509 -47.78 -26.17 30.65
N PRO A 510 -46.91 -27.18 30.74
CA PRO A 510 -46.40 -27.94 29.58
C PRO A 510 -47.08 -29.30 29.32
N GLU A 511 -46.63 -29.94 28.24
CA GLU A 511 -46.69 -31.39 27.89
C GLU A 511 -47.76 -31.92 26.90
N SER A 512 -47.26 -32.27 25.70
CA SER A 512 -47.20 -33.64 25.13
C SER A 512 -48.23 -34.16 24.11
N LYS A 513 -47.63 -34.79 23.06
CA LYS A 513 -48.07 -35.91 22.17
C LYS A 513 -49.09 -35.61 21.05
N VAL A 514 -48.66 -35.62 19.77
CA VAL A 514 -48.46 -36.77 18.83
C VAL A 514 -49.77 -37.34 18.27
N GLN A 515 -49.98 -37.17 16.96
CA GLN A 515 -50.46 -38.16 15.95
C GLN A 515 -50.61 -37.44 14.59
N GLU A 516 -49.73 -37.70 13.62
CA GLU A 516 -49.86 -38.68 12.52
C GLU A 516 -50.91 -38.33 11.45
N GLY A 517 -50.47 -38.22 10.20
CA GLY A 517 -51.33 -38.10 9.01
C GLY A 517 -50.55 -37.67 7.77
N ASN A 518 -50.28 -38.66 6.90
CA ASN A 518 -49.48 -38.63 5.67
C ASN A 518 -49.91 -37.60 4.61
N ASP A 519 -48.97 -37.16 3.77
CA ASP A 519 -48.94 -37.48 2.33
C ASP A 519 -47.88 -36.61 1.60
N LEU A 520 -46.90 -37.28 0.97
CA LEU A 520 -46.09 -36.75 -0.13
C LEU A 520 -46.84 -37.01 -1.45
N PRO A 521 -46.63 -36.18 -2.49
CA PRO A 521 -45.90 -36.75 -3.63
C PRO A 521 -44.86 -35.82 -4.27
N ASP A 522 -44.08 -36.48 -5.11
CA ASP A 522 -42.86 -36.12 -5.84
C ASP A 522 -42.93 -35.03 -6.92
N GLU A 523 -41.71 -34.54 -7.22
CA GLU A 523 -41.11 -34.18 -8.51
C GLU A 523 -41.46 -32.88 -9.30
N ASP A 524 -40.38 -32.38 -9.88
CA ASP A 524 -40.21 -31.54 -11.07
C ASP A 524 -40.15 -29.99 -11.00
N GLN A 525 -39.05 -29.50 -11.59
CA GLN A 525 -38.55 -28.14 -11.82
C GLN A 525 -39.51 -27.26 -12.69
N PRO A 526 -39.07 -26.12 -13.26
CA PRO A 526 -38.45 -24.90 -12.70
C PRO A 526 -39.28 -23.65 -13.10
N LEU A 527 -39.20 -22.51 -12.39
CA LEU A 527 -39.73 -21.26 -12.96
C LEU A 527 -38.93 -19.99 -12.60
N ALA A 528 -38.24 -19.51 -13.64
CA ALA A 528 -38.25 -18.17 -14.22
C ALA A 528 -38.61 -16.94 -13.34
N ALA A 529 -37.77 -15.92 -13.52
CA ALA A 529 -37.97 -14.54 -13.12
C ALA A 529 -39.30 -13.94 -13.63
N ALA A 530 -39.97 -13.17 -12.77
CA ALA A 530 -40.67 -11.96 -13.18
C ALA A 530 -40.92 -11.04 -11.98
N THR A 531 -40.48 -9.80 -12.15
CA THR A 531 -40.95 -8.58 -11.50
C THR A 531 -42.47 -8.50 -11.37
N SER A 532 -42.98 -8.03 -10.23
CA SER A 532 -44.23 -7.28 -10.19
C SER A 532 -44.22 -6.18 -9.13
N THR A 533 -44.41 -4.96 -9.63
CA THR A 533 -44.88 -3.77 -8.91
C THR A 533 -46.39 -3.84 -8.73
N VAL A 534 -46.90 -3.35 -7.59
CA VAL A 534 -48.27 -2.82 -7.40
C VAL A 534 -48.12 -1.65 -6.39
N ASP A 535 -48.14 -0.39 -6.85
CA ASP A 535 -49.29 0.54 -6.92
C ASP A 535 -49.98 0.78 -5.56
N GLY A 536 -50.27 1.98 -5.07
CA GLY A 536 -50.19 3.33 -5.61
C GLY A 536 -51.16 4.28 -4.87
N TYR A 537 -50.80 5.59 -4.87
CA TYR A 537 -51.67 6.78 -4.85
C TYR A 537 -52.37 7.30 -3.56
N PRO A 538 -52.82 8.59 -3.50
CA PRO A 538 -52.45 9.80 -4.28
C PRO A 538 -52.35 11.16 -3.50
N ALA A 539 -51.50 12.04 -4.06
CA ALA A 539 -51.68 13.45 -4.46
C ALA A 539 -52.28 14.57 -3.56
N GLY A 540 -51.51 15.67 -3.47
CA GLY A 540 -51.98 17.05 -3.28
C GLY A 540 -51.07 18.06 -4.01
N LYS A 541 -51.59 18.66 -5.10
CA LYS A 541 -50.93 19.60 -6.03
C LYS A 541 -50.62 20.99 -5.42
N LYS A 542 -49.59 21.70 -5.95
CA LYS A 542 -49.76 22.96 -6.73
C LYS A 542 -48.47 23.52 -7.35
N SER A 543 -48.66 24.09 -8.55
CA SER A 543 -47.78 24.82 -9.49
C SER A 543 -46.85 25.87 -8.85
N GLY A 544 -45.69 26.26 -9.36
CA GLY A 544 -45.17 26.32 -10.72
C GLY A 544 -44.82 27.77 -11.08
N LYS A 545 -43.53 28.13 -11.27
CA LYS A 545 -43.08 29.23 -12.15
C LYS A 545 -41.56 29.32 -12.24
N THR A 546 -41.07 29.28 -13.48
CA THR A 546 -39.71 29.59 -13.94
C THR A 546 -39.46 31.10 -13.90
N ILE A 547 -38.33 31.57 -13.35
CA ILE A 547 -37.78 32.91 -13.64
C ILE A 547 -36.27 32.79 -13.85
N LYS A 548 -35.84 33.15 -15.07
CA LYS A 548 -34.47 33.55 -15.43
C LYS A 548 -34.22 34.96 -14.90
N THR A 549 -33.03 35.23 -14.39
CA THR A 549 -32.47 36.58 -14.33
C THR A 549 -30.99 36.56 -14.73
N LYS A 550 -30.71 37.10 -15.91
CA LYS A 550 -29.48 37.83 -16.23
C LYS A 550 -29.78 39.30 -16.00
N SER A 551 -28.88 40.04 -15.37
CA SER A 551 -28.52 41.38 -15.85
C SER A 551 -27.25 41.91 -15.17
N SER A 552 -26.32 42.28 -16.03
CA SER A 552 -25.24 43.24 -15.83
C SER A 552 -25.79 44.65 -15.57
N SER A 553 -25.05 45.48 -14.83
CA SER A 553 -25.02 46.92 -15.09
C SER A 553 -23.58 47.44 -15.08
N SER A 554 -23.28 48.13 -16.18
CA SER A 554 -22.05 48.81 -16.58
C SER A 554 -22.12 50.31 -16.28
N LYS A 555 -20.95 50.98 -16.37
CA LYS A 555 -20.66 52.43 -16.66
C LYS A 555 -20.00 53.16 -15.48
N THR A 556 -18.96 54.01 -15.63
CA THR A 556 -18.37 54.65 -16.83
C THR A 556 -17.02 55.34 -16.50
N LYS A 557 -16.20 55.48 -17.57
CA LYS A 557 -15.35 56.63 -17.99
C LYS A 557 -14.13 57.07 -17.16
N GLY A 558 -13.01 57.21 -17.88
CA GLY A 558 -11.97 58.20 -17.59
C GLY A 558 -10.61 57.88 -18.21
N ALA A 559 -10.37 58.33 -19.45
CA ALA A 559 -9.09 58.23 -20.14
C ALA A 559 -8.07 59.27 -19.62
N SER A 560 -6.78 58.94 -19.67
CA SER A 560 -5.74 59.75 -20.36
C SER A 560 -4.31 59.20 -20.19
N LYS A 561 -3.62 59.08 -21.34
CA LYS A 561 -2.22 59.47 -21.67
C LYS A 561 -1.15 59.30 -20.57
N SER A 562 0.04 58.75 -20.82
CA SER A 562 0.97 59.22 -21.86
C SER A 562 2.20 58.31 -22.02
N THR A 563 2.58 58.04 -23.28
CA THR A 563 3.94 58.14 -23.88
C THR A 563 5.20 58.11 -22.98
N LYS A 564 6.15 57.21 -23.28
CA LYS A 564 7.44 57.46 -23.98
C LYS A 564 8.30 56.18 -23.85
N LYS A 565 8.72 55.51 -24.93
CA LYS A 565 9.72 55.87 -25.97
C LYS A 565 11.15 55.54 -25.51
N MET A 566 11.73 54.52 -26.16
CA MET A 566 13.12 54.40 -26.66
C MET A 566 14.23 54.50 -25.59
N THR A 567 15.43 53.92 -25.71
CA THR A 567 16.24 53.46 -26.84
C THR A 567 17.44 52.74 -26.19
N GLY A 568 17.99 51.73 -26.85
CA GLY A 568 19.36 51.83 -27.36
C GLY A 568 20.30 50.99 -26.49
N LYS A 569 20.97 50.00 -27.08
CA LYS A 569 22.34 50.12 -27.62
C LYS A 569 23.35 50.13 -26.47
N ASP A 570 24.42 49.38 -26.44
CA ASP A 570 25.16 48.61 -27.43
C ASP A 570 26.43 48.14 -26.67
N ILE A 571 27.06 47.03 -27.07
CA ILE A 571 28.53 46.91 -27.27
C ILE A 571 29.43 46.98 -25.99
N VAL A 572 30.47 46.17 -25.73
CA VAL A 572 31.17 45.05 -26.39
C VAL A 572 32.42 44.75 -25.52
N GLU A 573 33.05 43.57 -25.73
CA GLU A 573 34.50 43.28 -25.54
C GLU A 573 35.12 43.48 -24.13
N ASP A 574 36.20 42.83 -23.70
CA ASP A 574 37.12 41.79 -24.16
C ASP A 574 38.00 41.47 -22.92
N VAL A 575 38.33 40.20 -22.65
CA VAL A 575 39.64 39.55 -22.85
C VAL A 575 40.67 39.76 -21.73
N ASP A 576 41.38 38.64 -21.49
CA ASP A 576 42.70 38.46 -20.86
C ASP A 576 42.77 38.50 -19.32
N LYS A 577 43.66 37.76 -18.66
CA LYS A 577 44.40 36.50 -18.88
C LYS A 577 45.29 36.33 -17.63
N ASP A 578 45.88 35.14 -17.51
CA ASP A 578 47.07 34.80 -16.73
C ASP A 578 46.88 34.55 -15.22
N VAL A 579 47.06 33.32 -14.70
CA VAL A 579 48.15 32.31 -14.74
C VAL A 579 48.99 32.37 -13.46
N ALA A 580 49.05 31.23 -12.76
CA ALA A 580 50.20 30.63 -12.04
C ALA A 580 49.64 29.75 -10.90
N GLU A 581 49.56 28.43 -11.07
CA GLU A 581 50.63 27.44 -10.84
C GLU A 581 50.86 27.08 -9.36
N ASN A 582 50.43 25.87 -8.99
CA ASN A 582 51.28 24.77 -8.50
C ASN A 582 50.34 23.63 -8.07
N GLN A 583 50.19 22.54 -8.84
CA GLN A 583 51.13 21.42 -9.08
C GLN A 583 51.43 20.51 -7.88
N SER A 584 51.38 19.22 -8.22
CA SER A 584 51.85 18.00 -7.56
C SER A 584 50.94 17.32 -6.53
N SER A 585 50.66 16.01 -6.63
CA SER A 585 51.05 14.99 -7.63
C SER A 585 50.50 13.62 -7.22
N MET A 586 49.98 12.89 -8.22
CA MET A 586 50.20 11.46 -8.53
C MET A 586 49.76 10.40 -7.47
N ILE A 587 49.16 9.26 -7.84
CA ILE A 587 49.55 8.31 -8.89
C ILE A 587 48.31 7.57 -9.43
N GLU A 588 48.15 7.59 -10.76
CA GLU A 588 47.43 6.60 -11.56
C GLU A 588 48.26 5.33 -11.75
N ASN A 589 47.59 4.18 -11.87
CA ASN A 589 47.72 3.20 -12.96
C ASN A 589 47.70 1.74 -12.46
N ILE A 590 46.60 1.03 -12.76
CA ILE A 590 46.68 -0.22 -13.54
C ILE A 590 45.56 -0.16 -14.59
N ALA A 591 45.98 -0.26 -15.86
CA ALA A 591 45.16 -0.14 -17.04
C ALA A 591 44.74 -1.52 -17.59
N LYS A 592 43.52 -1.55 -18.15
CA LYS A 592 43.13 -2.08 -19.47
C LYS A 592 43.63 -3.46 -19.94
N SER A 593 42.65 -4.34 -20.19
CA SER A 593 42.35 -4.95 -21.51
C SER A 593 40.94 -5.58 -21.38
N SER A 594 39.97 -5.42 -22.27
CA SER A 594 40.01 -5.56 -23.73
C SER A 594 38.85 -4.80 -24.39
N THR A 595 39.15 -4.05 -25.43
CA THR A 595 38.20 -3.62 -26.47
C THR A 595 37.85 -4.80 -27.37
N ASP A 596 36.57 -5.12 -27.50
CA ASP A 596 36.03 -5.62 -28.76
C ASP A 596 34.57 -5.17 -28.96
N LYS A 597 34.15 -5.25 -30.21
CA LYS A 597 33.12 -4.49 -30.91
C LYS A 597 31.71 -4.41 -30.29
N GLY A 598 31.02 -3.35 -30.69
CA GLY A 598 29.67 -3.03 -30.25
C GLY A 598 28.63 -4.08 -30.59
N GLU A 599 27.83 -4.41 -29.59
CA GLU A 599 26.51 -4.97 -29.73
C GLU A 599 25.56 -4.21 -28.80
N CYS A 600 24.42 -3.83 -29.37
CA CYS A 600 23.35 -3.10 -28.71
C CYS A 600 22.62 -4.09 -27.78
N PHE A 601 22.98 -4.13 -26.51
CA PHE A 601 22.25 -4.92 -25.51
C PHE A 601 20.96 -4.19 -25.13
N SER A 602 19.86 -4.71 -25.65
CA SER A 602 18.49 -4.35 -25.31
C SER A 602 18.18 -4.87 -23.90
N LEU A 603 17.82 -3.97 -22.99
CA LEU A 603 17.30 -4.26 -21.63
C LEU A 603 16.00 -5.09 -21.62
N PHE A 604 15.45 -5.43 -22.80
CA PHE A 604 14.11 -5.97 -22.97
C PHE A 604 14.05 -7.26 -23.81
N ASP A 605 15.19 -7.76 -24.30
CA ASP A 605 15.25 -9.02 -25.04
C ASP A 605 16.00 -10.09 -24.23
N GLN A 606 15.33 -10.66 -23.23
CA GLN A 606 15.68 -11.97 -22.68
C GLN A 606 14.40 -12.74 -22.38
N ASN A 607 13.71 -13.15 -23.45
CA ASN A 607 12.89 -14.36 -23.46
C ASN A 607 13.64 -15.39 -24.31
N GLU A 608 14.51 -16.17 -23.66
CA GLU A 608 14.90 -17.51 -24.08
C GLU A 608 14.95 -18.43 -22.86
#